data_AF-A0A0S8H8S3-F1
#
_entry.id   AF-A0A0S8H8S3-F1
#
_cell.length_a   1.000
_cell.length_b   1.000
_cell.length_c   1.000
_cell.angle_alpha   90.00
_cell.angle_beta   90.00
_cell.angle_gamma   90.00
#
_symmetry.space_group_name_H-M   'P 1'
#
loop_
_entity.id
_entity.type
_entity.pdbx_description
1 polymer ?
#
loop_
_entity_poly.entity_id
_entity_poly.type
_entity_poly.pdbx_seq_one_letter_code
_entity_poly.pdbx_strand_id
1 'polypeptide(L)'
;MVIDRLVIPASPAGTEPLANGTGLYVHHPARAGRGYYAVTVAVNGRENTWTFGAGQTAGPVEEVKGPGKPVFQRQMDMKVLFDYPGRRLQYVQWTAPPLSNLPDQYYNWSVFIPEAVKLPAPLELVLTGNGMFRRPRWPHRLDTILLSPQDRGPQAPGAASGDPVPFDTFYFGYPQSHGTLGSLRQGSIQPYTWRRMLAFVDWAVKDLKVNRSQTTPSIDPAFIVCSGDRGYSATAALQFGMRHPEVFSLVYTCKGMPDPSAIPPMAKLAGWHPRPSKTEVWHLQQLVGRKEWGLKTDADGEQDVWEFFNLTKLVAATPQVVRPMLSYGGRGGWDWPPVARFLAALAAARQPVVSEGTWGAVDPPGLKNPGRAGTSGLNVHRDRPIPVFANHSGDYQGGRNGDGGQTNYGVWWDNLEIVDRPDRLEITIVGGGT
;
A
#
# COMPACT_ATOMS: atom_id res chain seq x y z
N MET A 1 10.08 -21.87 17.35
CA MET A 1 9.50 -20.57 16.94
C MET A 1 8.40 -20.26 17.94
N VAL A 2 8.66 -19.38 18.90
CA VAL A 2 7.62 -18.92 19.83
C VAL A 2 6.64 -18.13 18.98
N ILE A 3 5.38 -18.56 18.89
CA ILE A 3 4.33 -17.72 18.33
C ILE A 3 4.20 -16.56 19.32
N ASP A 4 4.77 -15.42 18.95
CA ASP A 4 4.67 -14.22 19.76
C ASP A 4 3.18 -13.91 19.98
N ARG A 5 2.76 -13.91 21.25
CA ARG A 5 1.39 -13.58 21.59
C ARG A 5 1.12 -12.13 21.21
N LEU A 6 -0.01 -11.90 20.54
CA LEU A 6 -0.50 -10.55 20.33
C LEU A 6 -0.85 -9.96 21.69
N VAL A 7 -0.27 -8.80 21.99
CA VAL A 7 -0.68 -7.94 23.10
C VAL A 7 -2.00 -7.32 22.72
N ILE A 8 -3.08 -7.96 23.14
CA ILE A 8 -4.41 -7.33 23.14
C ILE A 8 -4.55 -6.71 24.52
N PRO A 9 -4.59 -5.37 24.64
CA PRO A 9 -4.74 -4.75 25.94
C PRO A 9 -6.12 -5.09 26.52
N ALA A 10 -6.17 -5.46 27.81
CA ALA A 10 -7.41 -5.81 28.51
C ALA A 10 -8.45 -4.67 28.57
N SER A 11 -8.05 -3.44 28.24
CA SER A 11 -8.95 -2.31 28.02
C SER A 11 -8.33 -1.34 27.00
N PRO A 12 -9.11 -0.42 26.40
CA PRO A 12 -8.56 0.61 25.51
C PRO A 12 -7.44 1.47 26.14
N ALA A 13 -7.36 1.53 27.47
CA ALA A 13 -6.33 2.23 28.24
C ALA A 13 -5.28 1.29 28.87
N GLY A 14 -5.50 -0.03 28.80
CA GLY A 14 -4.63 -1.03 29.40
C GLY A 14 -3.38 -1.27 28.55
N THR A 15 -2.30 -1.69 29.18
CA THR A 15 -1.08 -2.17 28.50
C THR A 15 -0.86 -3.66 28.70
N GLU A 16 -1.68 -4.30 29.53
CA GLU A 16 -1.54 -5.71 29.88
C GLU A 16 -2.19 -6.60 28.81
N PRO A 17 -1.48 -7.61 28.29
CA PRO A 17 -2.05 -8.59 27.38
C PRO A 17 -3.26 -9.29 27.99
N LEU A 18 -4.23 -9.67 27.16
CA LEU A 18 -5.30 -10.58 27.58
C LEU A 18 -4.72 -11.86 28.19
N ALA A 19 -5.40 -12.34 29.23
CA ALA A 19 -5.03 -13.58 29.91
C ALA A 19 -5.11 -14.78 28.96
N ASN A 20 -4.35 -15.82 29.27
CA ASN A 20 -4.39 -17.06 28.49
C ASN A 20 -5.79 -17.69 28.59
N GLY A 21 -6.29 -18.16 27.45
CA GLY A 21 -7.63 -18.75 27.36
C GLY A 21 -8.75 -17.71 27.20
N THR A 22 -8.44 -16.41 27.14
CA THR A 22 -9.42 -15.37 26.82
C THR A 22 -9.58 -15.23 25.29
N GLY A 23 -10.82 -15.36 24.81
CA GLY A 23 -11.17 -15.04 23.42
C GLY A 23 -11.43 -13.54 23.25
N LEU A 24 -11.09 -13.00 22.08
CA LEU A 24 -11.41 -11.63 21.68
C LEU A 24 -12.41 -11.68 20.52
N TYR A 25 -13.47 -10.87 20.64
CA TYR A 25 -14.37 -10.54 19.54
C TYR A 25 -14.22 -9.03 19.23
N VAL A 26 -14.10 -8.70 17.96
CA VAL A 26 -13.97 -7.35 17.41
C VAL A 26 -14.99 -7.16 16.29
N HIS A 27 -15.83 -6.15 16.48
CA HIS A 27 -16.70 -5.63 15.43
C HIS A 27 -16.47 -4.14 15.20
N HIS A 28 -16.93 -3.63 14.07
CA HIS A 28 -17.06 -2.20 13.84
C HIS A 28 -18.54 -1.82 13.84
N PRO A 29 -18.99 -1.01 14.82
CA PRO A 29 -20.38 -0.66 14.91
C PRO A 29 -20.78 0.24 13.74
N ALA A 30 -21.91 -0.08 13.10
CA ALA A 30 -22.39 0.67 11.94
C ALA A 30 -22.86 2.09 12.31
N ARG A 31 -23.23 2.29 13.58
CA ARG A 31 -23.73 3.53 14.17
C ARG A 31 -23.09 3.73 15.54
N ALA A 32 -22.96 4.97 15.99
CA ALA A 32 -22.56 5.26 17.37
C ALA A 32 -23.78 5.17 18.30
N GLY A 33 -23.55 4.89 19.58
CA GLY A 33 -24.59 4.83 20.62
C GLY A 33 -24.47 3.62 21.54
N ARG A 34 -25.52 3.31 22.29
CA ARG A 34 -25.53 2.18 23.22
C ARG A 34 -25.70 0.85 22.49
N GLY A 35 -24.65 0.03 22.52
CA GLY A 35 -24.66 -1.37 22.12
C GLY A 35 -24.88 -2.29 23.32
N TYR A 36 -25.50 -3.44 23.09
CA TYR A 36 -25.63 -4.51 24.08
C TYR A 36 -25.10 -5.79 23.47
N TYR A 37 -24.23 -6.47 24.21
CA TYR A 37 -23.66 -7.74 23.77
C TYR A 37 -23.88 -8.79 24.84
N ALA A 38 -23.93 -10.03 24.36
CA ALA A 38 -23.82 -11.19 25.20
C ALA A 38 -22.91 -12.22 24.55
N VAL A 39 -22.21 -12.97 25.38
CA VAL A 39 -21.34 -14.07 24.94
C VAL A 39 -22.06 -15.39 25.23
N THR A 40 -22.29 -16.17 24.19
CA THR A 40 -22.83 -17.53 24.30
C THR A 40 -21.76 -18.56 23.93
N VAL A 41 -21.94 -19.79 24.40
CA VAL A 41 -21.06 -20.91 24.07
C VAL A 41 -21.83 -21.86 23.15
N ALA A 42 -21.23 -22.30 22.06
CA ALA A 42 -21.77 -23.38 21.24
C ALA A 42 -21.18 -24.72 21.68
N VAL A 43 -22.04 -25.71 21.96
CA VAL A 43 -21.65 -27.09 22.31
C VAL A 43 -22.19 -28.02 21.25
N ASN A 44 -21.32 -28.83 20.63
CA ASN A 44 -21.68 -29.73 19.52
C ASN A 44 -22.44 -29.04 18.38
N GLY A 45 -22.03 -27.80 18.03
CA GLY A 45 -22.65 -27.02 16.96
C GLY A 45 -23.99 -26.37 17.31
N ARG A 46 -24.44 -26.46 18.58
CA ARG A 46 -25.67 -25.81 19.04
C ARG A 46 -25.35 -24.75 20.09
N GLU A 47 -25.88 -23.56 19.91
CA GLU A 47 -25.79 -22.48 20.90
C GLU A 47 -26.42 -22.90 22.24
N ASN A 48 -25.70 -22.72 23.34
CA ASN A 48 -26.19 -22.95 24.68
C ASN A 48 -27.01 -21.73 25.14
N THR A 49 -28.32 -21.80 24.94
CA THR A 49 -29.27 -20.81 25.43
C THR A 49 -29.78 -21.12 26.85
N TRP A 50 -29.47 -22.29 27.39
CA TRP A 50 -29.98 -22.75 28.68
C TRP A 50 -29.34 -22.02 29.87
N THR A 51 -28.04 -21.74 29.79
CA THR A 51 -27.29 -21.08 30.86
C THR A 51 -27.15 -19.57 30.63
N PHE A 52 -27.96 -18.98 29.76
CA PHE A 52 -27.89 -17.56 29.43
C PHE A 52 -28.44 -16.71 30.60
N GLY A 53 -27.64 -15.78 31.12
CA GLY A 53 -28.01 -14.93 32.25
C GLY A 53 -27.15 -13.67 32.35
N ALA A 54 -27.21 -13.02 33.52
CA ALA A 54 -26.54 -11.73 33.75
C ALA A 54 -25.00 -11.81 33.63
N GLY A 55 -24.40 -12.97 33.89
CA GLY A 55 -22.94 -13.16 33.80
C GLY A 55 -22.39 -13.20 32.38
N GLN A 56 -23.26 -13.24 31.36
CA GLN A 56 -22.88 -13.31 29.95
C GLN A 56 -22.91 -11.95 29.25
N THR A 57 -23.26 -10.87 29.97
CA THR A 57 -23.28 -9.50 29.45
C THR A 57 -22.53 -8.56 30.39
N ALA A 58 -21.88 -7.54 29.83
CA ALA A 58 -21.25 -6.47 30.61
C ALA A 58 -22.17 -5.25 30.80
N GLY A 59 -23.43 -5.34 30.37
CA GLY A 59 -24.33 -4.19 30.26
C GLY A 59 -24.12 -3.38 28.98
N PRO A 60 -24.72 -2.18 28.86
CA PRO A 60 -24.56 -1.35 27.68
C PRO A 60 -23.13 -0.84 27.55
N VAL A 61 -22.62 -0.82 26.33
CA VAL A 61 -21.35 -0.20 25.97
C VAL A 61 -21.63 0.98 25.05
N GLU A 62 -21.00 2.13 25.31
CA GLU A 62 -21.05 3.27 24.40
C GLU A 62 -20.13 3.02 23.21
N GLU A 63 -20.74 2.78 22.05
CA GLU A 63 -20.07 2.54 20.79
C GLU A 63 -19.73 3.84 20.07
N VAL A 64 -18.51 3.90 19.53
CA VAL A 64 -18.09 4.93 18.57
C VAL A 64 -17.92 4.26 17.22
N LYS A 65 -18.56 4.82 16.19
CA LYS A 65 -18.37 4.37 14.81
C LYS A 65 -16.94 4.66 14.36
N GLY A 66 -16.26 3.66 13.81
CA GLY A 66 -14.94 3.85 13.22
C GLY A 66 -14.22 2.54 12.88
N PRO A 67 -13.06 2.63 12.23
CA PRO A 67 -12.24 1.48 11.82
C PRO A 67 -11.46 0.80 12.96
N GLY A 68 -11.70 1.20 14.21
CA GLY A 68 -10.83 0.87 15.35
C GLY A 68 -9.47 1.56 15.27
N LYS A 69 -8.71 1.50 16.37
CA LYS A 69 -7.33 2.01 16.42
C LYS A 69 -6.35 0.84 16.36
N PRO A 70 -5.26 0.96 15.58
CA PRO A 70 -4.14 0.03 15.68
C PRO A 70 -3.57 -0.02 17.10
N VAL A 71 -3.26 -1.24 17.55
CA VAL A 71 -2.76 -1.54 18.89
C VAL A 71 -1.25 -1.78 18.79
N PHE A 72 -0.47 -0.96 19.49
CA PHE A 72 0.96 -1.17 19.64
C PHE A 72 1.22 -2.51 20.34
N GLN A 73 2.05 -3.34 19.72
CA GLN A 73 2.41 -4.65 20.26
C GLN A 73 3.74 -4.60 20.99
N ARG A 74 4.78 -4.12 20.28
CA ARG A 74 6.15 -4.10 20.79
C ARG A 74 7.06 -3.27 19.88
N GLN A 75 8.21 -2.88 20.42
CA GLN A 75 9.36 -2.51 19.62
C GLN A 75 10.07 -3.79 19.16
N MET A 76 10.32 -3.92 17.86
CA MET A 76 11.01 -5.07 17.30
C MET A 76 12.52 -4.87 17.41
N ASP A 77 13.22 -5.82 18.04
CA ASP A 77 14.68 -5.91 18.01
C ASP A 77 15.10 -6.51 16.66
N MET A 78 15.43 -5.65 15.70
CA MET A 78 15.77 -6.05 14.36
C MET A 78 17.25 -5.82 14.11
N LYS A 79 18.04 -6.89 14.28
CA LYS A 79 19.42 -6.93 13.78
C LYS A 79 19.41 -7.36 12.30
N VAL A 80 19.65 -6.38 11.42
CA VAL A 80 20.07 -6.44 10.00
C VAL A 80 19.10 -6.96 8.91
N LEU A 81 18.70 -6.02 8.04
CA LEU A 81 19.01 -5.95 6.60
C LEU A 81 18.83 -4.46 6.22
N PHE A 82 19.95 -3.79 5.89
CA PHE A 82 20.15 -2.34 5.99
C PHE A 82 20.05 -1.82 7.44
N ASP A 83 21.21 -1.48 8.02
CA ASP A 83 21.32 -0.98 9.40
C ASP A 83 21.03 0.53 9.42
N TYR A 84 19.75 0.88 9.29
CA TYR A 84 19.34 2.28 9.40
C TYR A 84 19.11 2.64 10.86
N PRO A 85 19.72 3.73 11.36
CA PRO A 85 19.53 4.18 12.73
C PRO A 85 18.06 4.57 12.95
N GLY A 86 17.45 4.00 13.97
CA GLY A 86 16.04 4.22 14.28
C GLY A 86 15.44 3.07 15.07
N ARG A 87 14.12 3.09 15.20
CA ARG A 87 13.35 2.06 15.90
C ARG A 87 12.21 1.57 15.04
N ARG A 88 11.87 0.28 15.22
CA ARG A 88 10.77 -0.35 14.51
C ARG A 88 9.71 -0.82 15.49
N LEU A 89 8.48 -0.43 15.25
CA LEU A 89 7.32 -0.71 16.09
C LEU A 89 6.41 -1.69 15.34
N GLN A 90 5.91 -2.69 16.05
CA GLN A 90 4.87 -3.59 15.55
C GLN A 90 3.51 -3.12 16.07
N TYR A 91 2.56 -2.98 15.16
CA TYR A 91 1.16 -2.72 15.47
C TYR A 91 0.28 -3.84 14.92
N VAL A 92 -0.88 -4.03 15.54
CA VAL A 92 -1.95 -4.89 15.03
C VAL A 92 -3.18 -4.04 14.84
N GLN A 93 -3.79 -4.13 13.67
CA GLN A 93 -5.12 -3.59 13.41
C GLN A 93 -6.11 -4.74 13.40
N TRP A 94 -7.04 -4.74 14.34
CA TRP A 94 -8.20 -5.61 14.29
C TRP A 94 -9.23 -5.04 13.33
N THR A 95 -9.85 -5.89 12.53
CA THR A 95 -10.72 -5.48 11.44
C THR A 95 -11.96 -6.34 11.36
N ALA A 96 -13.07 -5.66 11.11
CA ALA A 96 -14.36 -6.21 10.75
C ALA A 96 -14.88 -5.44 9.52
N PRO A 97 -16.02 -5.85 8.91
CA PRO A 97 -16.68 -5.05 7.89
C PRO A 97 -16.78 -3.56 8.31
N PRO A 98 -16.41 -2.60 7.43
CA PRO A 98 -16.13 -2.75 6.01
C PRO A 98 -14.64 -2.97 5.65
N LEU A 99 -13.75 -3.15 6.62
CA LEU A 99 -12.30 -3.33 6.41
C LEU A 99 -11.89 -4.76 6.07
N SER A 100 -12.77 -5.71 6.35
CA SER A 100 -12.68 -7.13 6.01
C SER A 100 -14.08 -7.65 5.71
N ASN A 101 -14.20 -8.79 5.06
CA ASN A 101 -15.49 -9.44 4.86
C ASN A 101 -15.99 -10.19 6.11
N LEU A 102 -15.07 -10.69 6.93
CA LEU A 102 -15.35 -11.39 8.19
C LEU A 102 -15.05 -10.50 9.39
N PRO A 103 -15.76 -10.67 10.52
CA PRO A 103 -15.33 -10.09 11.80
C PRO A 103 -14.02 -10.73 12.29
N ASP A 104 -13.46 -10.17 13.36
CA ASP A 104 -12.33 -10.76 14.12
C ASP A 104 -11.05 -11.00 13.32
N GLN A 105 -10.87 -10.31 12.19
CA GLN A 105 -9.65 -10.41 11.42
C GLN A 105 -8.59 -9.49 12.04
N TYR A 106 -7.31 -9.83 11.89
CA TYR A 106 -6.21 -8.97 12.34
C TYR A 106 -5.12 -8.87 11.28
N TYR A 107 -4.52 -7.70 11.17
CA TYR A 107 -3.44 -7.44 10.24
C TYR A 107 -2.28 -6.79 10.97
N ASN A 108 -1.07 -7.32 10.78
CA ASN A 108 0.13 -6.75 11.37
C ASN A 108 0.66 -5.59 10.53
N TRP A 109 1.27 -4.65 11.22
CA TRP A 109 1.88 -3.47 10.65
C TRP A 109 3.26 -3.27 11.26
N SER A 110 4.18 -2.82 10.43
CA SER A 110 5.53 -2.45 10.80
C SER A 110 5.68 -0.96 10.58
N VAL A 111 6.03 -0.23 11.63
CA VAL A 111 6.28 1.21 11.60
C VAL A 111 7.75 1.46 11.89
N PHE A 112 8.48 2.04 10.96
CA PHE A 112 9.88 2.45 11.19
C PHE A 112 9.95 3.96 11.41
N ILE A 113 10.63 4.35 12.48
CA ILE A 113 10.86 5.74 12.85
C ILE A 113 12.39 5.95 12.86
N PRO A 114 12.94 6.74 11.92
CA PRO A 114 14.36 7.08 11.92
C PRO A 114 14.76 7.85 13.20
N GLU A 115 16.01 7.68 13.64
CA GLU A 115 16.50 8.29 14.89
C GLU A 115 16.51 9.83 14.84
N ALA A 116 16.90 10.40 13.71
CA ALA A 116 17.05 11.85 13.51
C ALA A 116 15.92 12.47 12.66
N VAL A 117 14.73 11.84 12.66
CA VAL A 117 13.60 12.32 11.86
C VAL A 117 13.12 13.70 12.33
N LYS A 118 12.97 14.64 11.40
CA LYS A 118 12.39 15.97 11.66
C LYS A 118 10.87 15.90 11.51
N LEU A 119 10.13 16.57 12.38
CA LEU A 119 8.67 16.52 12.42
C LEU A 119 8.05 17.89 12.03
N PRO A 120 6.90 17.90 11.32
CA PRO A 120 6.22 16.74 10.76
C PRO A 120 7.05 16.07 9.65
N ALA A 121 7.07 14.73 9.62
CA ALA A 121 7.88 13.94 8.70
C ALA A 121 7.06 13.46 7.51
N PRO A 122 7.67 13.28 6.32
CA PRO A 122 7.07 12.50 5.25
C PRO A 122 6.72 11.08 5.73
N LEU A 123 5.70 10.50 5.10
CA LEU A 123 5.29 9.13 5.33
C LEU A 123 5.46 8.32 4.05
N GLU A 124 6.03 7.13 4.15
CA GLU A 124 6.07 6.18 3.04
C GLU A 124 5.36 4.87 3.42
N LEU A 125 4.28 4.57 2.69
CA LEU A 125 3.62 3.27 2.73
C LEU A 125 4.33 2.32 1.75
N VAL A 126 5.14 1.42 2.31
CA VAL A 126 5.94 0.45 1.57
C VAL A 126 5.21 -0.87 1.47
N LEU A 127 4.74 -1.18 0.26
CA LEU A 127 4.21 -2.50 -0.08
C LEU A 127 5.40 -3.40 -0.40
N THR A 128 5.60 -4.44 0.39
CA THR A 128 6.83 -5.26 0.27
C THR A 128 6.58 -6.52 -0.54
N GLY A 129 7.53 -6.85 -1.41
CA GLY A 129 7.65 -8.21 -1.92
C GLY A 129 7.98 -9.21 -0.80
N ASN A 130 7.67 -10.48 -1.03
CA ASN A 130 8.19 -11.62 -0.25
C ASN A 130 7.87 -11.61 1.26
N GLY A 131 6.77 -10.98 1.68
CA GLY A 131 6.36 -10.95 3.10
C GLY A 131 7.32 -10.16 3.99
N MET A 132 8.14 -9.28 3.41
CA MET A 132 9.20 -8.58 4.15
C MET A 132 8.68 -7.33 4.89
N PHE A 133 7.46 -7.34 5.44
CA PHE A 133 6.88 -6.15 6.07
C PHE A 133 7.70 -5.63 7.27
N ARG A 134 8.34 -6.54 8.02
CA ARG A 134 9.28 -6.18 9.10
C ARG A 134 10.62 -5.64 8.58
N ARG A 135 10.98 -5.96 7.34
CA ARG A 135 12.28 -5.70 6.73
C ARG A 135 12.14 -5.34 5.25
N PRO A 136 11.52 -4.22 4.88
CA PRO A 136 11.39 -3.87 3.47
C PRO A 136 12.76 -3.99 2.77
N ARG A 137 12.81 -4.74 1.67
CA ARG A 137 14.05 -4.95 0.91
C ARG A 137 14.56 -3.66 0.27
N TRP A 138 13.69 -2.66 0.21
CA TRP A 138 13.97 -1.39 -0.42
C TRP A 138 14.66 -0.44 0.56
N PRO A 139 15.78 0.18 0.16
CA PRO A 139 16.32 1.33 0.84
C PRO A 139 15.30 2.46 0.95
N HIS A 140 15.35 3.23 2.02
CA HIS A 140 14.41 4.33 2.26
C HIS A 140 15.13 5.54 2.84
N ARG A 141 14.44 6.69 2.80
CA ARG A 141 14.97 7.95 3.32
C ARG A 141 15.07 7.91 4.84
N LEU A 142 16.15 8.47 5.38
CA LEU A 142 16.36 8.60 6.83
C LEU A 142 15.56 9.75 7.47
N ASP A 143 14.83 10.53 6.68
CA ASP A 143 13.95 11.60 7.14
C ASP A 143 12.46 11.22 7.05
N THR A 144 12.16 9.98 6.66
CA THR A 144 10.79 9.53 6.34
C THR A 144 10.36 8.40 7.28
N ILE A 145 9.15 8.50 7.80
CA ILE A 145 8.52 7.42 8.59
C ILE A 145 8.00 6.36 7.63
N LEU A 146 8.29 5.09 7.88
CA LEU A 146 7.78 4.00 7.04
C LEU A 146 6.62 3.26 7.69
N LEU A 147 5.60 2.96 6.90
CA LEU A 147 4.57 1.98 7.21
C LEU A 147 4.70 0.80 6.26
N SER A 148 4.59 -0.42 6.78
CA SER A 148 4.54 -1.60 5.93
C SER A 148 3.48 -2.59 6.44
N PRO A 149 2.42 -2.84 5.65
CA PRO A 149 1.41 -3.84 5.97
C PRO A 149 1.92 -5.26 5.78
N GLN A 150 1.51 -6.17 6.67
CA GLN A 150 1.62 -7.60 6.45
C GLN A 150 0.36 -8.13 5.75
N ASP A 151 0.28 -7.91 4.44
CA ASP A 151 -0.86 -8.36 3.62
C ASP A 151 -0.49 -9.51 2.65
N ARG A 152 0.72 -10.06 2.81
CA ARG A 152 1.24 -11.20 2.05
C ARG A 152 1.67 -12.33 2.97
N GLY A 153 1.11 -13.52 2.73
CA GLY A 153 1.29 -14.68 3.60
C GLY A 153 2.55 -15.49 3.31
N PRO A 154 2.90 -16.43 4.23
CA PRO A 154 4.05 -17.33 4.09
C PRO A 154 3.88 -18.32 2.93
N GLN A 155 2.63 -18.53 2.49
CA GLN A 155 2.31 -19.42 1.37
C GLN A 155 2.56 -18.77 0.01
N ALA A 156 2.79 -17.45 -0.05
CA ALA A 156 3.17 -16.81 -1.30
C ALA A 156 4.53 -17.34 -1.76
N PRO A 157 4.70 -17.67 -3.05
CA PRO A 157 6.01 -18.03 -3.59
C PRO A 157 7.05 -16.98 -3.21
N GLY A 158 8.11 -17.41 -2.51
CA GLY A 158 9.21 -16.55 -2.07
C GLY A 158 8.97 -15.75 -0.77
N ALA A 159 7.90 -16.00 -0.01
CA ALA A 159 7.70 -15.34 1.29
C ALA A 159 8.76 -15.75 2.31
N ALA A 160 9.43 -14.76 2.92
CA ALA A 160 10.46 -14.96 3.93
C ALA A 160 9.92 -14.85 5.37
N SER A 161 8.78 -14.18 5.57
CA SER A 161 8.11 -14.13 6.88
C SER A 161 7.28 -15.39 7.05
N GLY A 162 7.73 -16.32 7.88
CA GLY A 162 6.93 -17.48 8.31
C GLY A 162 5.67 -17.11 9.12
N ASP A 163 5.43 -15.82 9.33
CA ASP A 163 4.28 -15.30 10.07
C ASP A 163 2.98 -15.48 9.26
N PRO A 164 1.94 -16.13 9.80
CA PRO A 164 0.66 -16.24 9.12
C PRO A 164 0.01 -14.86 8.94
N VAL A 165 -0.70 -14.70 7.83
CA VAL A 165 -1.70 -13.64 7.63
C VAL A 165 -3.06 -14.32 7.50
N PRO A 166 -4.18 -13.68 7.89
CA PRO A 166 -5.49 -14.27 7.69
C PRO A 166 -5.74 -14.58 6.21
N PHE A 167 -5.43 -13.61 5.33
CA PHE A 167 -5.58 -13.74 3.89
C PHE A 167 -4.40 -13.11 3.16
N ASP A 168 -3.88 -13.81 2.15
CA ASP A 168 -2.90 -13.26 1.22
C ASP A 168 -3.64 -12.45 0.16
N THR A 169 -3.51 -11.12 0.21
CA THR A 169 -4.29 -10.21 -0.65
C THR A 169 -3.45 -9.55 -1.73
N PHE A 170 -2.14 -9.81 -1.76
CA PHE A 170 -1.18 -9.12 -2.63
C PHE A 170 -1.37 -7.59 -2.70
N TYR A 171 -1.90 -6.99 -1.63
CA TYR A 171 -2.25 -5.57 -1.53
C TYR A 171 -3.31 -5.05 -2.52
N PHE A 172 -4.15 -5.92 -3.09
CA PHE A 172 -5.28 -5.50 -3.94
C PHE A 172 -6.58 -5.52 -3.12
N GLY A 173 -7.36 -6.57 -3.30
CA GLY A 173 -8.62 -6.84 -2.64
C GLY A 173 -8.90 -8.33 -2.80
N TYR A 174 -10.06 -8.76 -2.34
CA TYR A 174 -10.43 -10.18 -2.43
C TYR A 174 -11.95 -10.36 -2.42
N PRO A 175 -12.47 -11.53 -2.81
CA PRO A 175 -13.90 -11.79 -2.89
C PRO A 175 -14.58 -11.63 -1.54
N GLN A 176 -15.74 -10.99 -1.51
CA GLN A 176 -16.58 -10.90 -0.30
C GLN A 176 -16.91 -12.28 0.29
N SER A 177 -17.04 -13.31 -0.56
CA SER A 177 -17.35 -14.69 -0.18
C SER A 177 -16.16 -15.48 0.37
N HIS A 178 -14.95 -14.92 0.40
CA HIS A 178 -13.77 -15.63 0.86
C HIS A 178 -13.87 -16.05 2.33
N GLY A 179 -13.69 -17.34 2.65
CA GLY A 179 -13.85 -17.84 4.03
C GLY A 179 -15.32 -17.93 4.50
N THR A 180 -16.28 -17.82 3.58
CA THR A 180 -17.71 -18.09 3.80
C THR A 180 -18.15 -19.36 3.06
N LEU A 181 -19.42 -19.76 3.20
CA LEU A 181 -20.02 -20.82 2.37
C LEU A 181 -20.36 -20.36 0.94
N GLY A 182 -20.23 -19.06 0.63
CA GLY A 182 -20.48 -18.51 -0.69
C GLY A 182 -19.42 -18.92 -1.72
N SER A 183 -19.84 -19.09 -2.97
CA SER A 183 -18.91 -19.38 -4.07
C SER A 183 -18.00 -18.19 -4.37
N LEU A 184 -16.72 -18.44 -4.63
CA LEU A 184 -15.80 -17.39 -5.13
C LEU A 184 -16.16 -16.89 -6.53
N ARG A 185 -17.02 -17.63 -7.26
CA ARG A 185 -17.56 -17.19 -8.57
C ARG A 185 -18.77 -16.28 -8.44
N GLN A 186 -19.29 -16.11 -7.23
CA GLN A 186 -20.47 -15.33 -6.94
C GLN A 186 -20.09 -14.20 -5.97
N GLY A 187 -20.61 -13.00 -6.22
CA GLY A 187 -20.34 -11.82 -5.41
C GLY A 187 -19.40 -10.82 -6.08
N SER A 188 -18.80 -9.94 -5.27
CA SER A 188 -17.93 -8.86 -5.72
C SER A 188 -16.53 -8.97 -5.12
N ILE A 189 -15.55 -8.42 -5.85
CA ILE A 189 -14.21 -8.18 -5.36
C ILE A 189 -14.19 -6.85 -4.63
N GLN A 190 -13.81 -6.91 -3.36
CA GLN A 190 -13.88 -5.80 -2.45
C GLN A 190 -12.46 -5.29 -2.17
N PRO A 191 -12.22 -3.96 -2.20
CA PRO A 191 -10.91 -3.36 -1.93
C PRO A 191 -10.63 -3.32 -0.41
N TYR A 192 -10.91 -4.42 0.31
CA TYR A 192 -10.73 -4.50 1.76
C TYR A 192 -9.31 -4.12 2.20
N THR A 193 -8.30 -4.58 1.46
CA THR A 193 -6.90 -4.25 1.77
C THR A 193 -6.62 -2.77 1.61
N TRP A 194 -7.13 -2.13 0.57
CA TRP A 194 -7.00 -0.68 0.38
C TRP A 194 -7.70 0.08 1.49
N ARG A 195 -8.91 -0.33 1.89
CA ARG A 195 -9.64 0.27 3.02
C ARG A 195 -8.83 0.18 4.33
N ARG A 196 -8.17 -0.96 4.59
CA ARG A 196 -7.27 -1.11 5.75
C ARG A 196 -6.07 -0.18 5.67
N MET A 197 -5.40 -0.14 4.52
CA MET A 197 -4.25 0.75 4.31
C MET A 197 -4.61 2.22 4.49
N LEU A 198 -5.72 2.66 3.92
CA LEU A 198 -6.22 4.03 4.10
C LEU A 198 -6.55 4.31 5.58
N ALA A 199 -7.24 3.40 6.26
CA ALA A 199 -7.57 3.56 7.67
C ALA A 199 -6.30 3.64 8.56
N PHE A 200 -5.27 2.85 8.26
CA PHE A 200 -4.03 2.88 9.01
C PHE A 200 -3.22 4.15 8.72
N VAL A 201 -3.14 4.58 7.46
CA VAL A 201 -2.50 5.85 7.07
C VAL A 201 -3.20 7.03 7.75
N ASP A 202 -4.53 7.06 7.75
CA ASP A 202 -5.33 8.09 8.42
C ASP A 202 -5.06 8.13 9.93
N TRP A 203 -5.07 6.96 10.59
CA TRP A 203 -4.67 6.86 11.99
C TRP A 203 -3.24 7.36 12.22
N ALA A 204 -2.30 6.98 11.35
CA ALA A 204 -0.92 7.38 11.52
C ALA A 204 -0.77 8.90 11.43
N VAL A 205 -1.44 9.53 10.47
CA VAL A 205 -1.42 10.99 10.29
C VAL A 205 -1.98 11.71 11.52
N LYS A 206 -3.08 11.21 12.09
CA LYS A 206 -3.79 11.88 13.19
C LYS A 206 -3.20 11.57 14.58
N ASP A 207 -2.90 10.31 14.83
CA ASP A 207 -2.71 9.76 16.17
C ASP A 207 -1.31 9.19 16.42
N LEU A 208 -0.51 8.84 15.40
CA LEU A 208 0.83 8.31 15.64
C LEU A 208 1.70 9.39 16.29
N LYS A 209 2.22 9.09 17.48
CA LYS A 209 3.15 9.94 18.22
C LYS A 209 4.55 9.36 18.13
N VAL A 210 5.46 10.07 17.47
CA VAL A 210 6.89 9.76 17.53
C VAL A 210 7.38 9.97 18.96
N ASN A 211 7.09 11.12 19.59
CA ASN A 211 7.45 11.35 20.98
C ASN A 211 6.21 11.42 21.88
N ARG A 212 6.26 10.81 23.07
CA ARG A 212 5.11 10.78 24.01
C ARG A 212 4.65 12.18 24.42
N SER A 213 5.57 13.13 24.52
CA SER A 213 5.30 14.52 24.90
C SER A 213 4.87 15.42 23.73
N GLN A 214 4.76 14.88 22.51
CA GLN A 214 4.57 15.69 21.31
C GLN A 214 3.12 16.13 21.14
N THR A 215 2.94 17.44 20.98
CA THR A 215 1.65 18.08 20.68
C THR A 215 1.39 18.25 19.19
N THR A 216 2.44 18.35 18.37
CA THR A 216 2.34 18.47 16.92
C THR A 216 2.06 17.12 16.23
N PRO A 217 1.46 17.11 15.03
CA PRO A 217 1.38 15.91 14.20
C PRO A 217 2.78 15.35 13.89
N SER A 218 2.91 14.03 13.89
CA SER A 218 4.19 13.37 13.54
C SER A 218 4.42 13.32 12.05
N ILE A 219 3.34 13.32 11.27
CA ILE A 219 3.37 13.07 9.84
C ILE A 219 2.90 14.33 9.14
N ASP A 220 3.59 14.67 8.06
CA ASP A 220 3.14 15.67 7.10
C ASP A 220 2.09 15.04 6.18
N PRO A 221 0.81 15.42 6.29
CA PRO A 221 -0.21 14.89 5.39
C PRO A 221 0.08 15.31 3.95
N ALA A 222 0.77 16.42 3.68
CA ALA A 222 1.03 16.85 2.31
C ALA A 222 2.03 15.94 1.57
N PHE A 223 2.84 15.17 2.29
CA PHE A 223 3.91 14.36 1.73
C PHE A 223 3.80 12.88 2.16
N ILE A 224 2.91 12.16 1.45
CA ILE A 224 2.73 10.72 1.63
C ILE A 224 3.08 9.99 0.33
N VAL A 225 3.98 9.02 0.43
CA VAL A 225 4.48 8.21 -0.67
C VAL A 225 3.86 6.80 -0.59
N CYS A 226 3.46 6.24 -1.73
CA CYS A 226 3.17 4.82 -1.85
C CYS A 226 4.26 4.15 -2.68
N SER A 227 4.94 3.15 -2.13
CA SER A 227 6.05 2.49 -2.82
C SER A 227 5.89 0.98 -2.92
N GLY A 228 6.41 0.41 -4.00
CA GLY A 228 6.45 -1.04 -4.22
C GLY A 228 7.66 -1.47 -5.03
N ASP A 229 8.33 -2.52 -4.58
CA ASP A 229 9.69 -2.85 -5.03
C ASP A 229 9.76 -3.76 -6.26
N ARG A 230 8.91 -4.79 -6.39
CA ARG A 230 8.89 -5.70 -7.57
C ARG A 230 7.57 -6.43 -7.74
N GLY A 231 7.21 -6.72 -9.00
CA GLY A 231 6.11 -7.63 -9.34
C GLY A 231 4.79 -7.18 -8.70
N TYR A 232 4.20 -8.01 -7.85
CA TYR A 232 2.92 -7.68 -7.19
C TYR A 232 2.97 -6.46 -6.29
N SER A 233 4.03 -6.25 -5.50
CA SER A 233 4.08 -5.08 -4.60
C SER A 233 4.18 -3.80 -5.41
N ALA A 234 5.04 -3.78 -6.43
CA ALA A 234 5.17 -2.67 -7.37
C ALA A 234 3.87 -2.39 -8.13
N THR A 235 3.21 -3.45 -8.60
CA THR A 235 1.92 -3.37 -9.29
C THR A 235 0.84 -2.83 -8.36
N ALA A 236 0.74 -3.36 -7.15
CA ALA A 236 -0.27 -2.90 -6.19
C ALA A 236 -0.01 -1.47 -5.73
N ALA A 237 1.26 -1.06 -5.53
CA ALA A 237 1.60 0.32 -5.17
C ALA A 237 1.20 1.29 -6.30
N LEU A 238 1.45 0.89 -7.54
CA LEU A 238 1.02 1.64 -8.72
C LEU A 238 -0.52 1.75 -8.78
N GLN A 239 -1.24 0.64 -8.60
CA GLN A 239 -2.70 0.59 -8.67
C GLN A 239 -3.37 1.36 -7.53
N PHE A 240 -2.91 1.15 -6.30
CA PHE A 240 -3.43 1.80 -5.12
C PHE A 240 -3.08 3.29 -5.12
N GLY A 241 -1.82 3.63 -5.30
CA GLY A 241 -1.36 5.01 -5.27
C GLY A 241 -2.02 5.90 -6.32
N MET A 242 -2.12 5.43 -7.56
CA MET A 242 -2.71 6.22 -8.65
C MET A 242 -4.23 6.41 -8.51
N ARG A 243 -4.91 5.56 -7.71
CA ARG A 243 -6.35 5.65 -7.45
C ARG A 243 -6.71 6.47 -6.22
N HIS A 244 -5.73 6.81 -5.40
CA HIS A 244 -5.91 7.63 -4.20
C HIS A 244 -5.08 8.93 -4.26
N PRO A 245 -5.30 9.79 -5.28
CA PRO A 245 -4.61 11.09 -5.40
C PRO A 245 -4.88 12.02 -4.21
N GLU A 246 -5.99 11.82 -3.50
CA GLU A 246 -6.34 12.51 -2.26
C GLU A 246 -5.51 12.05 -1.05
N VAL A 247 -4.64 11.05 -1.20
CA VAL A 247 -3.77 10.54 -0.13
C VAL A 247 -2.30 10.62 -0.51
N PHE A 248 -1.94 10.30 -1.74
CA PHE A 248 -0.53 10.19 -2.12
C PHE A 248 -0.07 11.40 -2.92
N SER A 249 1.12 11.91 -2.63
CA SER A 249 1.79 12.93 -3.43
C SER A 249 2.78 12.32 -4.43
N LEU A 250 3.33 11.14 -4.10
CA LEU A 250 4.27 10.40 -4.93
C LEU A 250 3.93 8.90 -4.91
N VAL A 251 3.97 8.30 -6.10
CA VAL A 251 3.90 6.85 -6.28
C VAL A 251 5.23 6.38 -6.84
N TYR A 252 5.84 5.45 -6.14
CA TYR A 252 7.12 4.87 -6.49
C TYR A 252 6.96 3.40 -6.85
N THR A 253 7.35 3.01 -8.04
CA THR A 253 7.18 1.62 -8.47
C THR A 253 8.29 1.13 -9.37
N CYS A 254 8.85 -0.03 -9.02
CA CYS A 254 9.82 -0.73 -9.85
C CYS A 254 9.16 -1.97 -10.47
N LYS A 255 8.92 -1.90 -11.79
CA LYS A 255 8.22 -2.92 -12.58
C LYS A 255 6.76 -3.13 -12.18
N GLY A 256 6.06 -2.06 -11.81
CA GLY A 256 4.62 -2.11 -11.56
C GLY A 256 3.82 -2.26 -12.84
N MET A 257 2.82 -3.14 -12.87
CA MET A 257 2.05 -3.40 -14.08
C MET A 257 0.77 -2.52 -14.11
N PRO A 258 0.66 -1.56 -15.04
CA PRO A 258 -0.51 -0.68 -15.09
C PRO A 258 -1.77 -1.38 -15.61
N ASP A 259 -1.62 -2.51 -16.30
CA ASP A 259 -2.70 -3.39 -16.72
C ASP A 259 -2.28 -4.84 -16.42
N PRO A 260 -2.56 -5.34 -15.20
CA PRO A 260 -2.24 -6.70 -14.83
C PRO A 260 -2.96 -7.73 -15.69
N SER A 261 -4.06 -7.37 -16.34
CA SER A 261 -4.78 -8.26 -17.25
C SER A 261 -3.94 -8.57 -18.50
N ALA A 262 -3.10 -7.64 -18.94
CA ALA A 262 -2.36 -7.77 -20.19
C ALA A 262 -1.07 -8.61 -20.06
N ILE A 263 -0.70 -9.10 -18.87
CA ILE A 263 0.58 -9.79 -18.62
C ILE A 263 0.69 -11.06 -19.47
N PRO A 264 1.65 -11.14 -20.42
CA PRO A 264 1.82 -12.32 -21.23
C PRO A 264 2.33 -13.49 -20.39
N PRO A 265 2.11 -14.74 -20.84
CA PRO A 265 2.79 -15.91 -20.31
C PRO A 265 4.32 -15.70 -20.18
N MET A 266 4.86 -15.79 -18.95
CA MET A 266 6.29 -15.53 -18.64
C MET A 266 7.25 -16.36 -19.50
N ALA A 267 6.80 -17.51 -20.02
CA ALA A 267 7.57 -18.38 -20.92
C ALA A 267 8.13 -17.64 -22.16
N LYS A 268 7.46 -16.60 -22.65
CA LYS A 268 7.91 -15.88 -23.86
C LYS A 268 9.00 -14.84 -23.61
N LEU A 269 9.06 -14.25 -22.42
CA LEU A 269 9.95 -13.11 -22.14
C LEU A 269 11.38 -13.53 -21.82
N ALA A 270 11.55 -14.71 -21.23
CA ALA A 270 12.83 -15.03 -20.62
C ALA A 270 13.67 -16.03 -21.39
N GLY A 271 13.20 -16.84 -22.35
CA GLY A 271 14.00 -17.84 -23.08
C GLY A 271 14.74 -18.90 -22.22
N TRP A 272 14.71 -18.77 -20.89
CA TRP A 272 15.62 -19.41 -19.94
C TRP A 272 14.94 -20.54 -19.15
N HIS A 273 13.62 -20.72 -19.27
CA HIS A 273 12.92 -21.82 -18.62
C HIS A 273 11.91 -22.49 -19.56
N PRO A 274 12.08 -23.79 -19.88
CA PRO A 274 11.18 -24.53 -20.77
C PRO A 274 9.82 -24.86 -20.14
N ARG A 275 9.57 -24.45 -18.89
CA ARG A 275 8.29 -24.65 -18.23
C ARG A 275 7.53 -23.32 -18.19
N PRO A 276 6.25 -23.27 -18.57
CA PRO A 276 5.42 -22.10 -18.34
C PRO A 276 5.36 -21.85 -16.83
N SER A 277 6.15 -20.89 -16.35
CA SER A 277 6.02 -20.40 -14.99
C SER A 277 4.64 -19.76 -14.87
N LYS A 278 3.96 -20.06 -13.75
CA LYS A 278 2.67 -19.44 -13.42
C LYS A 278 2.88 -17.92 -13.46
N THR A 279 2.10 -17.25 -14.30
CA THR A 279 2.25 -15.82 -14.56
C THR A 279 1.79 -14.99 -13.38
N GLU A 280 2.11 -13.70 -13.43
CA GLU A 280 1.56 -12.78 -12.45
C GLU A 280 0.02 -12.76 -12.48
N VAL A 281 -0.55 -12.80 -13.69
CA VAL A 281 -2.00 -12.99 -13.94
C VAL A 281 -2.53 -14.23 -13.27
N TRP A 282 -1.83 -15.36 -13.32
CA TRP A 282 -2.34 -16.61 -12.75
C TRP A 282 -2.58 -16.48 -11.24
N HIS A 283 -1.65 -15.92 -10.46
CA HIS A 283 -1.89 -15.74 -9.03
C HIS A 283 -2.92 -14.64 -8.76
N LEU A 284 -2.95 -13.58 -9.58
CA LEU A 284 -3.98 -12.56 -9.43
C LEU A 284 -5.37 -13.14 -9.71
N GLN A 285 -5.52 -14.05 -10.68
CA GLN A 285 -6.77 -14.79 -10.92
C GLN A 285 -7.17 -15.73 -9.76
N GLN A 286 -6.21 -16.25 -8.98
CA GLN A 286 -6.55 -16.99 -7.75
C GLN A 286 -7.10 -16.06 -6.67
N LEU A 287 -6.62 -14.81 -6.66
CA LEU A 287 -7.01 -13.82 -5.67
C LEU A 287 -8.33 -13.15 -6.03
N VAL A 288 -8.43 -12.50 -7.18
CA VAL A 288 -9.58 -11.66 -7.59
C VAL A 288 -10.54 -12.38 -8.55
N GLY A 289 -10.35 -13.68 -8.75
CA GLY A 289 -11.15 -14.49 -9.64
C GLY A 289 -10.71 -14.42 -11.11
N ARG A 290 -11.18 -15.39 -11.90
CA ARG A 290 -10.79 -15.47 -13.32
C ARG A 290 -11.48 -14.39 -14.16
N LYS A 291 -10.89 -14.06 -15.30
CA LYS A 291 -11.41 -13.01 -16.19
C LYS A 291 -12.79 -13.36 -16.71
N GLU A 292 -12.97 -14.62 -17.12
CA GLU A 292 -14.23 -15.13 -17.64
C GLU A 292 -15.36 -15.19 -16.62
N TRP A 293 -15.09 -14.95 -15.32
CA TRP A 293 -16.14 -14.87 -14.31
C TRP A 293 -16.86 -13.53 -14.31
N GLY A 294 -16.29 -12.48 -14.92
CA GLY A 294 -16.91 -11.14 -14.98
C GLY A 294 -17.23 -10.57 -13.59
N LEU A 295 -16.39 -10.88 -12.59
CA LEU A 295 -16.60 -10.39 -11.24
C LEU A 295 -16.45 -8.88 -11.20
N LYS A 296 -17.35 -8.23 -10.46
CA LYS A 296 -17.36 -6.78 -10.31
C LYS A 296 -16.66 -6.36 -9.03
N THR A 297 -16.18 -5.13 -8.99
CA THR A 297 -15.83 -4.43 -7.75
C THR A 297 -16.92 -3.45 -7.35
N ASP A 298 -17.12 -3.26 -6.05
CA ASP A 298 -18.00 -2.22 -5.52
C ASP A 298 -17.30 -0.85 -5.42
N ALA A 299 -16.00 -0.79 -5.69
CA ALA A 299 -15.30 0.45 -5.94
C ALA A 299 -15.80 1.05 -7.25
N ASP A 300 -16.23 2.31 -7.23
CA ASP A 300 -16.54 3.09 -8.43
C ASP A 300 -17.69 2.56 -9.31
N GLY A 301 -18.76 2.04 -8.70
CA GLY A 301 -20.03 1.82 -9.42
C GLY A 301 -20.13 0.52 -10.21
N GLU A 302 -19.73 -0.62 -9.61
CA GLU A 302 -19.95 -1.96 -10.18
C GLU A 302 -19.16 -2.25 -11.48
N GLN A 303 -17.90 -1.84 -11.54
CA GLN A 303 -17.00 -2.11 -12.66
C GLN A 303 -16.49 -3.56 -12.65
N ASP A 304 -16.28 -4.17 -13.83
CA ASP A 304 -15.50 -5.43 -13.93
C ASP A 304 -14.12 -5.27 -13.28
N VAL A 305 -13.68 -6.27 -12.51
CA VAL A 305 -12.46 -6.17 -11.70
C VAL A 305 -11.18 -6.04 -12.55
N TRP A 306 -11.15 -6.61 -13.75
CA TRP A 306 -9.98 -6.51 -14.62
C TRP A 306 -9.92 -5.18 -15.35
N GLU A 307 -11.09 -4.62 -15.67
CA GLU A 307 -11.23 -3.23 -16.13
C GLU A 307 -10.86 -2.23 -15.03
N PHE A 308 -11.22 -2.53 -13.77
CA PHE A 308 -10.81 -1.74 -12.61
C PHE A 308 -9.29 -1.72 -12.45
N PHE A 309 -8.57 -2.80 -12.73
CA PHE A 309 -7.10 -2.78 -12.71
C PHE A 309 -6.44 -2.21 -13.97
N ASN A 310 -7.20 -1.66 -14.93
CA ASN A 310 -6.62 -1.02 -16.11
C ASN A 310 -6.36 0.48 -15.89
N LEU A 311 -5.16 0.83 -15.41
CA LEU A 311 -4.81 2.23 -15.15
C LEU A 311 -4.69 3.07 -16.42
N THR A 312 -4.42 2.45 -17.58
CA THR A 312 -4.41 3.18 -18.85
C THR A 312 -5.79 3.73 -19.15
N LYS A 313 -6.82 2.88 -19.00
CA LYS A 313 -8.23 3.30 -19.16
C LYS A 313 -8.64 4.31 -18.09
N LEU A 314 -8.24 4.11 -16.83
CA LEU A 314 -8.51 5.05 -15.75
C LEU A 314 -8.00 6.46 -16.10
N VAL A 315 -6.71 6.59 -16.44
CA VAL A 315 -6.08 7.88 -16.76
C VAL A 315 -6.75 8.52 -17.97
N ALA A 316 -7.00 7.75 -19.03
CA ALA A 316 -7.67 8.25 -20.23
C ALA A 316 -9.11 8.72 -19.96
N ALA A 317 -9.84 8.06 -19.05
CA ALA A 317 -11.21 8.43 -18.69
C ALA A 317 -11.30 9.61 -17.71
N THR A 318 -10.20 9.95 -17.04
CA THR A 318 -10.18 10.99 -15.99
C THR A 318 -8.96 11.91 -16.11
N PRO A 319 -8.71 12.52 -17.28
CA PRO A 319 -7.49 13.31 -17.52
C PRO A 319 -7.40 14.56 -16.63
N GLN A 320 -8.53 15.05 -16.12
CA GLN A 320 -8.64 16.21 -15.24
C GLN A 320 -8.25 15.92 -13.78
N VAL A 321 -8.18 14.64 -13.37
CA VAL A 321 -7.79 14.28 -12.00
C VAL A 321 -6.28 14.43 -11.88
N VAL A 322 -5.83 15.36 -11.03
CA VAL A 322 -4.41 15.51 -10.71
C VAL A 322 -3.97 14.31 -9.89
N ARG A 323 -3.10 13.48 -10.45
CA ARG A 323 -2.60 12.26 -9.83
C ARG A 323 -1.29 12.52 -9.09
N PRO A 324 -0.90 11.63 -8.16
CA PRO A 324 0.42 11.72 -7.55
C PRO A 324 1.50 11.70 -8.65
N MET A 325 2.63 12.32 -8.39
CA MET A 325 3.80 12.13 -9.25
C MET A 325 4.14 10.65 -9.33
N LEU A 326 4.36 10.14 -10.54
CA LEU A 326 4.81 8.76 -10.73
C LEU A 326 6.33 8.73 -10.92
N SER A 327 7.04 8.06 -10.02
CA SER A 327 8.42 7.58 -10.26
C SER A 327 8.35 6.12 -10.67
N TYR A 328 8.55 5.85 -11.96
CA TYR A 328 8.45 4.51 -12.52
C TYR A 328 9.81 4.02 -12.98
N GLY A 329 10.19 2.78 -12.69
CA GLY A 329 11.28 2.19 -13.45
C GLY A 329 11.43 0.69 -13.36
N GLY A 330 12.60 0.21 -13.73
CA GLY A 330 12.97 -1.20 -13.74
C GLY A 330 13.19 -1.77 -15.15
N ARG A 331 14.30 -2.51 -15.29
CA ARG A 331 14.72 -3.14 -16.55
C ARG A 331 13.68 -4.08 -17.15
N GLY A 332 13.43 -3.93 -18.46
CA GLY A 332 12.62 -4.84 -19.27
C GLY A 332 11.10 -4.68 -19.15
N GLY A 333 10.61 -3.75 -18.31
CA GLY A 333 9.19 -3.39 -18.29
C GLY A 333 8.79 -2.40 -19.39
N TRP A 334 9.78 -1.77 -20.04
CA TRP A 334 9.63 -0.61 -20.92
C TRP A 334 9.16 -0.95 -22.33
N ASP A 335 9.72 -2.02 -22.87
CA ASP A 335 9.31 -2.54 -24.17
C ASP A 335 7.95 -3.26 -24.08
N TRP A 336 7.35 -3.27 -22.90
CA TRP A 336 6.08 -3.92 -22.68
C TRP A 336 4.94 -2.97 -23.07
N PRO A 337 4.12 -3.33 -24.10
CA PRO A 337 3.13 -2.41 -24.65
C PRO A 337 2.15 -1.77 -23.64
N PRO A 338 1.69 -2.47 -22.56
CA PRO A 338 0.84 -1.85 -21.56
C PRO A 338 1.50 -0.70 -20.79
N VAL A 339 2.80 -0.78 -20.49
CA VAL A 339 3.54 0.28 -19.80
C VAL A 339 3.71 1.48 -20.73
N ALA A 340 4.14 1.24 -21.97
CA ALA A 340 4.25 2.30 -22.98
C ALA A 340 2.92 3.05 -23.18
N ARG A 341 1.79 2.32 -23.30
CA ARG A 341 0.46 2.93 -23.42
C ARG A 341 0.05 3.71 -22.17
N PHE A 342 0.37 3.20 -20.99
CA PHE A 342 0.05 3.89 -19.74
C PHE A 342 0.82 5.21 -19.60
N LEU A 343 2.12 5.20 -19.90
CA LEU A 343 2.95 6.41 -19.86
C LEU A 343 2.52 7.42 -20.92
N ALA A 344 2.17 6.95 -22.13
CA ALA A 344 1.59 7.81 -23.15
C ALA A 344 0.25 8.42 -22.69
N ALA A 345 -0.59 7.65 -21.99
CA ALA A 345 -1.84 8.16 -21.42
C ALA A 345 -1.59 9.21 -20.33
N LEU A 346 -0.58 9.02 -19.47
CA LEU A 346 -0.17 10.02 -18.47
C LEU A 346 0.32 11.32 -19.14
N ALA A 347 1.19 11.21 -20.16
CA ALA A 347 1.66 12.37 -20.91
C ALA A 347 0.51 13.12 -21.59
N ALA A 348 -0.40 12.40 -22.25
CA ALA A 348 -1.60 12.97 -22.87
C ALA A 348 -2.52 13.67 -21.86
N ALA A 349 -2.66 13.09 -20.66
CA ALA A 349 -3.40 13.65 -19.53
C ALA A 349 -2.62 14.71 -18.73
N ARG A 350 -1.42 15.11 -19.19
CA ARG A 350 -0.51 16.05 -18.52
C ARG A 350 -0.28 15.71 -17.05
N GLN A 351 -0.02 14.44 -16.78
CA GLN A 351 0.25 13.95 -15.43
C GLN A 351 1.75 13.92 -15.14
N PRO A 352 2.18 14.24 -13.91
CA PRO A 352 3.60 14.25 -13.56
C PRO A 352 4.17 12.83 -13.51
N VAL A 353 5.16 12.57 -14.36
CA VAL A 353 5.85 11.28 -14.43
C VAL A 353 7.34 11.50 -14.65
N VAL A 354 8.16 10.75 -13.92
CA VAL A 354 9.57 10.56 -14.22
C VAL A 354 9.83 9.07 -14.27
N SER A 355 10.68 8.67 -15.21
CA SER A 355 10.88 7.26 -15.43
C SER A 355 12.23 6.87 -16.02
N GLU A 356 12.69 5.68 -15.61
CA GLU A 356 13.98 5.12 -15.99
C GLU A 356 13.90 3.62 -16.30
N GLY A 357 14.46 3.21 -17.45
CA GLY A 357 14.47 1.82 -17.89
C GLY A 357 15.73 0.99 -17.69
N THR A 358 16.79 1.55 -17.11
CA THR A 358 18.05 0.84 -16.93
C THR A 358 17.98 -0.17 -15.78
N TRP A 359 17.86 0.26 -14.51
CA TRP A 359 17.85 -0.57 -13.31
C TRP A 359 17.27 0.17 -12.10
N GLY A 360 16.40 -0.50 -11.33
CA GLY A 360 15.65 0.16 -10.26
C GLY A 360 14.58 1.08 -10.84
N ALA A 361 13.60 1.47 -10.05
CA ALA A 361 13.02 2.79 -10.32
C ALA A 361 14.12 3.84 -10.07
N VAL A 362 13.94 5.04 -10.63
CA VAL A 362 14.82 6.19 -10.38
C VAL A 362 15.16 6.17 -8.89
N ASP A 363 16.43 6.01 -8.52
CA ASP A 363 16.86 5.52 -7.20
C ASP A 363 15.96 5.99 -6.03
N PRO A 364 15.64 5.15 -5.04
CA PRO A 364 14.84 5.57 -3.89
C PRO A 364 15.41 6.87 -3.34
N PRO A 365 14.55 7.83 -2.99
CA PRO A 365 15.02 9.07 -2.41
C PRO A 365 15.92 8.78 -1.21
N GLY A 366 17.05 9.49 -1.14
CA GLY A 366 17.94 9.47 0.02
C GLY A 366 19.12 8.47 0.01
N LEU A 367 19.29 7.61 -1.01
CA LEU A 367 20.52 6.81 -1.12
C LEU A 367 21.64 7.54 -1.88
N LYS A 368 22.48 8.27 -1.13
CA LYS A 368 23.94 8.50 -1.27
C LYS A 368 24.64 8.49 -2.65
N ASN A 369 23.97 8.69 -3.77
CA ASN A 369 24.61 9.01 -5.04
C ASN A 369 24.23 10.44 -5.45
N PRO A 370 24.82 11.47 -4.82
CA PRO A 370 24.67 12.87 -5.26
C PRO A 370 25.14 13.11 -6.70
N GLY A 371 25.75 12.11 -7.37
CA GLY A 371 26.14 12.16 -8.78
C GLY A 371 25.20 11.42 -9.75
N ARG A 372 24.12 10.78 -9.31
CA ARG A 372 23.10 10.23 -10.23
C ARG A 372 21.91 11.19 -10.27
N ALA A 373 21.75 11.85 -11.40
CA ALA A 373 20.56 12.59 -11.76
C ALA A 373 19.34 11.66 -11.69
N GLY A 374 18.55 11.79 -10.63
CA GLY A 374 17.32 11.04 -10.44
C GLY A 374 16.42 11.75 -9.43
N THR A 375 15.14 11.41 -9.40
CA THR A 375 14.13 11.84 -8.43
C THR A 375 14.47 11.49 -6.97
N SER A 376 15.66 10.94 -6.73
CA SER A 376 16.20 10.54 -5.45
C SER A 376 16.44 11.76 -4.55
N GLY A 377 15.38 12.31 -3.97
CA GLY A 377 15.44 13.50 -3.12
C GLY A 377 14.25 14.44 -3.28
N LEU A 378 13.41 14.27 -4.32
CA LEU A 378 12.27 15.15 -4.54
C LEU A 378 11.33 15.11 -3.33
N ASN A 379 11.12 16.28 -2.74
CA ASN A 379 10.12 16.46 -1.70
C ASN A 379 8.79 16.73 -2.39
N VAL A 380 8.07 15.71 -2.84
CA VAL A 380 6.80 15.92 -3.58
C VAL A 380 5.66 16.15 -2.61
N HIS A 381 5.20 17.39 -2.52
CA HIS A 381 4.05 17.77 -1.71
C HIS A 381 2.80 17.90 -2.57
N ARG A 382 1.67 17.40 -2.08
CA ARG A 382 0.38 17.48 -2.80
C ARG A 382 -0.19 18.90 -2.88
N ASP A 383 0.21 19.77 -1.96
CA ASP A 383 -0.29 21.14 -1.81
C ASP A 383 0.60 22.17 -2.52
N ARG A 384 1.49 21.69 -3.39
CA ARG A 384 2.41 22.50 -4.19
C ARG A 384 2.25 22.18 -5.68
N PRO A 385 2.48 23.16 -6.58
CA PRO A 385 2.56 22.89 -8.01
C PRO A 385 3.62 21.83 -8.32
N ILE A 386 3.32 20.95 -9.26
CA ILE A 386 4.25 19.95 -9.77
C ILE A 386 4.44 20.22 -11.28
N PRO A 387 5.65 20.55 -11.74
CA PRO A 387 5.90 20.74 -13.16
C PRO A 387 5.70 19.43 -13.92
N VAL A 388 5.05 19.53 -15.07
CA VAL A 388 4.84 18.42 -16.01
C VAL A 388 5.62 18.74 -17.27
N PHE A 389 6.64 17.93 -17.54
CA PHE A 389 7.44 18.05 -18.75
C PHE A 389 6.82 17.18 -19.84
N ALA A 390 6.48 17.82 -20.96
CA ALA A 390 5.88 17.19 -22.13
C ALA A 390 6.27 17.95 -23.41
N ASN A 391 6.21 17.26 -24.54
CA ASN A 391 6.70 17.65 -25.86
C ASN A 391 8.16 18.14 -25.92
N HIS A 392 9.09 17.51 -25.19
CA HIS A 392 10.54 17.78 -25.29
C HIS A 392 11.33 16.60 -25.85
N SER A 393 12.58 16.83 -26.23
CA SER A 393 13.45 15.83 -26.88
C SER A 393 13.77 14.59 -26.03
N GLY A 394 13.50 14.65 -24.72
CA GLY A 394 13.58 13.52 -23.79
C GLY A 394 12.26 12.79 -23.60
N ASP A 395 11.16 13.23 -24.23
CA ASP A 395 9.90 12.50 -24.18
C ASP A 395 9.97 11.25 -25.03
N TYR A 396 9.92 10.12 -24.32
CA TYR A 396 9.76 8.79 -24.89
C TYR A 396 10.68 8.51 -26.08
N GLN A 397 11.98 8.43 -25.79
CA GLN A 397 12.89 7.67 -26.64
C GLN A 397 12.60 6.19 -26.40
N GLY A 398 11.50 5.68 -26.99
CA GLY A 398 11.16 4.25 -26.97
C GLY A 398 12.44 3.48 -27.28
N GLY A 399 12.92 2.68 -26.32
CA GLY A 399 14.28 2.17 -26.32
C GLY A 399 14.53 1.29 -27.53
N ARG A 400 15.01 1.89 -28.64
CA ARG A 400 15.31 1.14 -29.87
C ARG A 400 16.41 0.09 -29.67
N ASN A 401 17.16 0.14 -28.57
CA ASN A 401 18.34 -0.69 -28.32
C ASN A 401 18.31 -1.47 -26.99
N GLY A 402 17.16 -1.63 -26.32
CA GLY A 402 17.10 -2.41 -25.07
C GLY A 402 17.74 -1.75 -23.84
N ASP A 403 18.15 -0.48 -23.96
CA ASP A 403 18.72 0.31 -22.85
C ASP A 403 17.65 0.89 -21.91
N GLY A 404 16.36 0.67 -22.21
CA GLY A 404 15.24 1.12 -21.41
C GLY A 404 15.02 2.63 -21.57
N GLY A 405 13.89 2.99 -22.20
CA GLY A 405 13.54 4.40 -22.40
C GLY A 405 13.52 5.20 -21.09
N GLN A 406 13.74 6.51 -21.20
CA GLN A 406 13.61 7.46 -20.09
C GLN A 406 12.48 8.44 -20.41
N THR A 407 11.79 8.91 -19.39
CA THR A 407 10.86 10.05 -19.49
C THR A 407 11.18 10.99 -18.35
N ASN A 408 11.50 12.24 -18.67
CA ASN A 408 11.79 13.29 -17.68
C ASN A 408 12.93 12.97 -16.69
N TYR A 409 13.80 12.01 -17.00
CA TYR A 409 14.85 11.53 -16.09
C TYR A 409 15.93 12.58 -15.77
N GLY A 410 16.25 13.44 -16.74
CA GLY A 410 17.30 14.46 -16.60
C GLY A 410 16.83 15.79 -15.99
N VAL A 411 15.60 15.88 -15.50
CA VAL A 411 15.02 17.13 -15.01
C VAL A 411 14.63 16.99 -13.55
N TRP A 412 15.10 17.92 -12.71
CA TRP A 412 14.72 17.98 -11.30
C TRP A 412 14.42 19.40 -10.84
N TRP A 413 13.68 19.51 -9.74
CA TRP A 413 13.32 20.75 -9.06
C TRP A 413 13.16 20.45 -7.57
N ASP A 414 13.28 21.45 -6.70
CA ASP A 414 12.89 21.29 -5.28
C ASP A 414 11.54 21.96 -5.05
N ASN A 415 10.54 21.20 -4.61
CA ASN A 415 9.22 21.78 -4.30
C ASN A 415 9.27 22.75 -3.12
N LEU A 416 10.30 22.66 -2.26
CA LEU A 416 10.48 23.61 -1.16
C LEU A 416 10.94 24.99 -1.64
N GLU A 417 11.47 25.09 -2.86
CA GLU A 417 11.89 26.35 -3.49
C GLU A 417 10.81 26.96 -4.39
N ILE A 418 9.65 26.29 -4.54
CA ILE A 418 8.55 26.80 -5.37
C ILE A 418 7.90 28.02 -4.71
N VAL A 419 7.88 29.12 -5.45
CA VAL A 419 7.06 30.29 -5.11
C VAL A 419 5.74 30.15 -5.86
N ASP A 420 4.64 29.95 -5.13
CA ASP A 420 3.29 29.93 -5.68
C ASP A 420 2.42 30.95 -4.94
N ARG A 421 2.17 32.10 -5.59
CA ARG A 421 1.41 33.24 -5.06
C ARG A 421 0.51 33.79 -6.18
N PRO A 422 -0.58 34.52 -5.84
CA PRO A 422 -1.50 35.04 -6.84
C PRO A 422 -0.86 35.87 -7.96
N ASP A 423 0.29 36.50 -7.69
CA ASP A 423 1.03 37.37 -8.61
C ASP A 423 2.28 36.72 -9.21
N ARG A 424 2.68 35.53 -8.76
CA ARG A 424 4.01 34.96 -9.08
C ARG A 424 4.03 33.44 -8.91
N LEU A 425 4.40 32.74 -9.98
CA LEU A 425 4.82 31.34 -9.96
C LEU A 425 6.29 31.25 -10.35
N GLU A 426 7.14 30.69 -9.48
CA GLU A 426 8.54 30.39 -9.77
C GLU A 426 8.88 28.96 -9.42
N ILE A 427 9.54 28.29 -10.36
CA ILE A 427 10.03 26.93 -10.21
C ILE A 427 11.45 26.92 -10.77
N THR A 428 12.43 26.63 -9.92
CA THR A 428 13.81 26.41 -10.36
C THR A 428 13.91 24.99 -10.91
N ILE A 429 14.14 24.89 -12.22
CA ILE A 429 14.38 23.62 -12.89
C ILE A 429 15.88 23.49 -13.13
N VAL A 430 16.45 22.39 -12.68
CA VAL A 430 17.83 22.03 -12.94
C VAL A 430 17.83 20.87 -13.92
N GLY A 431 18.48 21.09 -15.07
CA GLY A 431 18.68 20.06 -16.08
C GLY A 431 20.07 19.47 -15.96
N GLY A 432 20.15 18.14 -15.86
CA GLY A 432 21.37 17.42 -16.22
C GLY A 432 21.47 17.42 -17.74
N GLY A 433 22.48 18.10 -18.29
CA GLY A 433 22.85 17.85 -19.69
C GLY A 433 23.14 16.36 -19.83
N THR A 434 22.35 15.68 -20.66
CA THR A 434 22.55 14.25 -20.99
C THR A 434 23.86 14.03 -21.71
#